data_AF-A0A9X1SV16-F1
#
_entry.id   AF-A0A9X1SV16-F1
#
_cell.length_a   1.000
_cell.length_b   1.000
_cell.length_c   1.000
_cell.angle_alpha   90.00
_cell.angle_beta   90.00
_cell.angle_gamma   90.00
#
_symmetry.space_group_name_H-M   'P 1'
#
loop_
_entity.id
_entity.type
_entity.pdbx_description
1 polymer ?
#
loop_
_entity_poly.entity_id
_entity_poly.type
_entity_poly.pdbx_seq_one_letter_code
_entity_poly.pdbx_strand_id
1 'polypeptide(L)'
;MHVHMVVWGEPGEQHVASLESWLQLEPQLRRAPLRRGPEDQLVITLPDDAAPKVLASSLSTWLSTRIGDVRLNVTGPDRTSVEVTVANIADHDELLGQVLRN
;
A
#
# COMPACT_ATOMS: atom_id res chain seq x y z
N MET A 1 2.57 -13.63 3.52
CA MET A 1 2.02 -12.62 4.45
C MET A 1 0.85 -11.90 3.81
N HIS A 2 -0.28 -11.65 4.50
CA HIS A 2 -1.43 -10.92 3.94
C HIS A 2 -1.41 -9.47 4.41
N VAL A 3 -1.54 -8.54 3.46
CA VAL A 3 -1.59 -7.11 3.74
C VAL A 3 -2.87 -6.55 3.13
N HIS A 4 -3.64 -5.84 3.95
CA HIS A 4 -4.85 -5.17 3.52
C HIS A 4 -4.58 -3.68 3.40
N MET A 5 -4.88 -3.11 2.24
CA MET A 5 -4.75 -1.68 1.97
C MET A 5 -6.15 -1.14 1.65
N VAL A 6 -6.50 -0.03 2.28
CA VAL A 6 -7.71 0.71 1.92
C VAL A 6 -7.28 2.09 1.49
N VAL A 7 -7.72 2.50 0.30
CA VAL A 7 -7.36 3.78 -0.30
C VAL A 7 -8.59 4.68 -0.26
N TRP A 8 -8.43 5.90 0.23
CA TRP A 8 -9.45 6.93 0.16
C TRP A 8 -8.90 8.16 -0.56
N GLY A 9 -9.79 8.85 -1.26
CA GLY A 9 -9.50 10.03 -2.08
C GLY A 9 -10.56 10.13 -3.16
N GLU A 10 -10.87 11.31 -3.67
CA GLU A 10 -11.84 11.44 -4.75
C GLU A 10 -11.14 11.62 -6.11
N PRO A 11 -11.44 10.75 -7.12
CA PRO A 11 -12.30 9.57 -7.07
C PRO A 11 -11.56 8.28 -6.62
N GLY A 12 -12.13 7.57 -5.65
CA GLY A 12 -11.48 6.44 -4.94
C GLY A 12 -11.10 5.28 -5.85
N GLU A 13 -12.00 4.90 -6.76
CA GLU A 13 -11.77 3.80 -7.70
C GLU A 13 -10.54 4.04 -8.59
N GLN A 14 -10.28 5.30 -8.96
CA GLN A 14 -9.14 5.67 -9.78
C GLN A 14 -7.83 5.52 -8.99
N HIS A 15 -7.83 5.87 -7.71
CA HIS A 15 -6.66 5.68 -6.85
C HIS A 15 -6.34 4.20 -6.65
N VAL A 16 -7.34 3.36 -6.44
CA VAL A 16 -7.17 1.91 -6.26
C VAL A 16 -6.65 1.26 -7.52
N ALA A 17 -7.24 1.59 -8.67
CA ALA A 17 -6.77 1.08 -9.96
C ALA A 17 -5.34 1.54 -10.26
N SER A 18 -5.01 2.78 -9.91
CA SER A 18 -3.65 3.31 -10.06
C SER A 18 -2.66 2.66 -9.11
N LEU A 19 -3.06 2.35 -7.87
CA LEU A 19 -2.24 1.63 -6.90
C LEU A 19 -1.98 0.19 -7.35
N GLU A 20 -3.02 -0.53 -7.79
CA GLU A 20 -2.85 -1.88 -8.35
C GLU A 20 -1.86 -1.89 -9.51
N SER A 21 -2.05 -0.98 -10.47
CA SER A 21 -1.17 -0.88 -11.65
C SER A 21 0.26 -0.60 -11.23
N TRP A 22 0.46 0.25 -10.22
CA TRP A 22 1.77 0.59 -9.70
C TRP A 22 2.47 -0.61 -9.04
N LEU A 23 1.77 -1.33 -8.17
CA LEU A 23 2.32 -2.52 -7.49
C LEU A 23 2.71 -3.63 -8.48
N GLN A 24 2.02 -3.73 -9.63
CA GLN A 24 2.36 -4.70 -10.67
C GLN A 24 3.64 -4.34 -11.47
N LEU A 25 4.08 -3.07 -11.43
CA LEU A 25 5.36 -2.66 -12.03
C LEU A 25 6.54 -3.22 -11.26
N GLU A 26 6.42 -3.33 -9.93
CA GLU A 26 7.46 -3.86 -9.05
C GLU A 26 7.73 -5.35 -9.31
N PRO A 27 8.94 -5.75 -9.74
CA PRO A 27 9.21 -7.15 -10.11
C PRO A 27 8.94 -8.16 -9.00
N GLN A 28 9.18 -7.77 -7.75
CA GLN A 28 9.01 -8.60 -6.56
C GLN A 28 7.54 -8.73 -6.15
N LEU A 29 6.71 -7.73 -6.46
CA LEU A 29 5.27 -7.72 -6.14
C LEU A 29 4.40 -8.20 -7.29
N ARG A 30 4.90 -8.18 -8.54
CA ARG A 30 4.16 -8.62 -9.73
C ARG A 30 3.62 -10.04 -9.64
N ARG A 31 4.32 -10.91 -8.90
CA ARG A 31 3.92 -12.31 -8.68
C ARG A 31 3.07 -12.51 -7.42
N ALA A 32 2.93 -11.46 -6.61
CA ALA A 32 2.11 -11.50 -5.41
C ALA A 32 0.62 -11.55 -5.80
N PRO A 33 -0.18 -12.48 -5.26
CA PRO A 33 -1.62 -12.47 -5.44
C PRO A 33 -2.20 -11.15 -4.94
N LEU A 34 -2.88 -10.44 -5.83
CA LEU A 34 -3.52 -9.15 -5.57
C LEU A 34 -5.02 -9.28 -5.86
N ARG A 35 -5.86 -8.78 -4.95
CA ARG A 35 -7.32 -8.82 -5.07
C ARG A 35 -7.92 -7.48 -4.68
N ARG A 36 -8.88 -6.99 -5.46
CA ARG A 36 -9.71 -5.85 -5.05
C ARG A 36 -10.80 -6.31 -4.09
N GLY A 37 -11.01 -5.54 -3.04
CA GLY A 37 -12.11 -5.69 -2.10
C GLY A 37 -13.22 -4.66 -2.38
N PRO A 38 -14.26 -4.63 -1.52
CA PRO A 38 -15.27 -3.57 -1.56
C PRO A 38 -14.64 -2.21 -1.22
N GLU A 39 -15.32 -1.12 -1.61
CA GLU A 39 -15.05 0.25 -1.12
C GLU A 39 -13.56 0.63 -1.13
N ASP A 40 -12.97 0.60 -2.32
CA ASP A 40 -11.60 1.06 -2.55
C ASP A 40 -10.50 0.27 -1.78
N GLN A 41 -10.78 -0.99 -1.50
CA GLN A 41 -9.84 -1.89 -0.85
C GLN A 41 -8.99 -2.68 -1.86
N LEU A 42 -7.73 -2.92 -1.49
CA LEU A 42 -6.79 -3.77 -2.20
C LEU A 42 -6.06 -4.70 -1.21
N VAL A 43 -6.06 -5.99 -1.48
CA VAL A 43 -5.43 -7.01 -0.63
C VAL A 43 -4.31 -7.66 -1.43
N ILE A 44 -3.10 -7.65 -0.87
CA ILE A 44 -1.92 -8.29 -1.47
C ILE A 44 -1.39 -9.39 -0.55
N THR A 45 -0.97 -10.50 -1.15
CA THR A 45 -0.32 -11.60 -0.43
C THR A 45 1.15 -11.64 -0.81
N LEU A 46 2.02 -11.23 0.10
CA LEU A 46 3.46 -11.14 -0.12
C LEU A 46 4.12 -12.53 -0.06
N PRO A 47 4.92 -12.89 -1.09
CA PRO A 47 5.44 -14.25 -1.27
C PRO A 47 6.72 -14.58 -0.49
N ASP A 48 7.45 -13.58 -0.02
CA ASP A 48 8.74 -13.72 0.66
C ASP A 48 9.02 -12.58 1.66
N ASP A 49 10.08 -12.72 2.45
CA ASP A 49 10.47 -11.77 3.52
C ASP A 49 11.05 -10.43 3.02
N ALA A 50 11.41 -10.31 1.73
CA ALA A 50 11.89 -9.06 1.14
C ALA A 50 10.74 -8.21 0.58
N ALA A 51 9.66 -8.86 0.12
CA ALA A 51 8.46 -8.24 -0.40
C ALA A 51 7.80 -7.17 0.52
N PRO A 52 7.82 -7.27 1.87
CA PRO A 52 7.34 -6.22 2.78
C PRO A 52 8.09 -4.89 2.61
N LYS A 53 9.41 -4.92 2.50
CA LYS A 53 10.24 -3.72 2.34
C LYS A 53 9.99 -3.05 0.99
N VAL A 54 9.88 -3.87 -0.06
CA VAL A 54 9.56 -3.38 -1.41
C VAL A 54 8.16 -2.76 -1.44
N LEU A 55 7.19 -3.38 -0.78
CA LEU A 55 5.85 -2.84 -0.64
C LEU A 55 5.89 -1.48 0.07
N ALA A 56 6.56 -1.36 1.21
CA ALA A 56 6.69 -0.08 1.93
C ALA A 56 7.23 1.05 1.04
N SER A 57 8.37 0.83 0.38
CA SER A 57 9.00 1.84 -0.47
C SER A 57 8.20 2.14 -1.73
N SER A 58 7.55 1.13 -2.31
CA SER A 58 6.65 1.32 -3.46
C SER A 58 5.42 2.15 -3.09
N LEU A 59 4.82 1.92 -1.93
CA LEU A 59 3.66 2.67 -1.44
C LEU A 59 4.03 4.12 -1.09
N SER A 60 5.17 4.31 -0.42
CA SER A 60 5.72 5.64 -0.11
C SER A 60 5.96 6.46 -1.39
N THR A 61 6.60 5.84 -2.39
CA THR A 61 6.82 6.46 -3.69
C THR A 61 5.50 6.76 -4.39
N TRP A 62 4.56 5.81 -4.42
CA TRP A 62 3.25 6.01 -5.03
C TRP A 62 2.50 7.19 -4.41
N LEU A 63 2.49 7.30 -3.07
CA LEU A 63 1.88 8.44 -2.35
C LEU A 63 2.55 9.77 -2.71
N SER A 64 3.88 9.80 -2.83
CA SER A 64 4.62 11.02 -3.19
C SER A 64 4.28 11.55 -4.59
N THR A 65 3.77 10.69 -5.48
CA THR A 65 3.34 11.09 -6.84
C THR A 65 1.92 11.66 -6.88
N ARG A 66 1.17 11.64 -5.77
CA ARG A 66 -0.22 12.09 -5.74
C ARG A 66 -0.31 13.58 -5.43
N ILE A 67 -1.08 14.28 -6.25
CA ILE A 67 -1.47 15.66 -6.04
C ILE A 67 -2.90 15.62 -5.51
N GLY A 68 -3.09 15.60 -4.18
CA GLY A 68 -4.41 15.58 -3.56
C GLY A 68 -4.45 14.95 -2.16
N ASP A 69 -5.61 15.02 -1.51
CA ASP A 69 -5.88 14.37 -0.22
C ASP A 69 -6.14 12.87 -0.46
N VAL A 70 -5.05 12.14 -0.68
CA VAL A 70 -5.07 10.67 -0.75
C VAL A 70 -4.64 10.14 0.61
N ARG A 71 -5.47 9.25 1.14
CA ARG A 71 -5.26 8.55 2.41
C ARG A 71 -5.17 7.06 2.14
N LEU A 72 -4.19 6.41 2.74
CA LEU A 72 -3.96 4.98 2.60
C LEU A 72 -3.84 4.38 3.99
N ASN A 73 -4.73 3.45 4.35
CA ASN A 73 -4.58 2.64 5.54
C ASN A 73 -4.00 1.28 5.17
N VAL A 74 -2.88 0.91 5.77
CA VAL A 74 -2.18 -0.34 5.55
C VAL A 74 -2.26 -1.17 6.82
N THR A 75 -2.86 -2.35 6.71
CA THR A 75 -2.97 -3.33 7.80
C THR A 75 -2.06 -4.51 7.52
N GLY A 76 -1.09 -4.72 8.41
CA GLY A 76 -0.16 -5.85 8.40
C GLY A 76 -0.79 -7.15 8.89
N PRO A 77 -0.03 -8.26 8.89
CA PRO A 77 -0.53 -9.58 9.30
C PRO A 77 -0.95 -9.64 10.77
N ASP A 78 -0.29 -8.87 11.64
CA ASP A 78 -0.59 -8.76 13.06
C ASP A 78 -1.83 -7.91 13.38
N ARG A 79 -2.59 -7.51 12.34
CA ARG A 79 -3.73 -6.58 12.42
C ARG A 79 -3.38 -5.19 12.94
N THR A 80 -2.09 -4.89 13.05
CA THR A 80 -1.61 -3.51 13.20
C THR A 80 -1.87 -2.76 11.92
N SER A 81 -2.45 -1.57 12.06
CA SER A 81 -2.80 -0.69 10.95
C SER A 81 -2.08 0.65 11.08
N VAL A 82 -1.64 1.21 9.96
CA VAL A 82 -1.14 2.58 9.89
C VAL A 82 -1.83 3.34 8.78
N GLU A 83 -2.27 4.55 9.11
CA GLU A 83 -2.79 5.50 8.14
C GLU A 83 -1.66 6.42 7.68
N VAL A 84 -1.47 6.52 6.38
CA VAL A 84 -0.51 7.40 5.73
C VAL A 84 -1.22 8.32 4.72
N THR A 85 -0.81 9.58 4.66
CA THR A 85 -1.41 10.61 3.81
C THR A 85 -0.31 11.44 3.15
N VAL A 86 -0.63 12.13 2.06
CA VAL A 86 0.31 13.05 1.38
C VAL A 86 0.85 14.14 2.33
N ALA A 87 0.15 14.47 3.42
CA ALA A 87 0.63 15.43 4.41
C ALA A 87 1.73 14.90 5.35
N ASN A 88 1.86 13.57 5.50
CA ASN A 88 2.81 12.94 6.43
C ASN A 88 3.97 12.19 5.73
N ILE A 89 4.39 12.69 4.55
CA ILE A 89 5.33 12.01 3.65
C ILE A 89 6.69 11.69 4.29
N ALA A 90 7.16 12.50 5.24
CA ALA A 90 8.51 12.39 5.79
C ALA A 90 8.78 11.02 6.46
N ASP A 91 7.75 10.36 7.00
CA ASP A 91 7.89 9.15 7.82
C ASP A 91 7.27 7.89 7.17
N HIS A 92 6.83 7.95 5.91
CA HIS A 92 6.08 6.87 5.25
C HIS A 92 6.81 5.53 5.23
N ASP A 93 8.07 5.50 4.78
CA ASP A 93 8.85 4.24 4.67
C ASP A 93 9.07 3.59 6.04
N GLU A 94 9.30 4.39 7.08
CA GLU A 94 9.52 3.89 8.43
C GLU A 94 8.22 3.31 9.01
N LEU A 95 7.13 4.07 8.95
CA LEU A 95 5.82 3.66 9.44
C LEU A 95 5.30 2.40 8.73
N LEU A 96 5.39 2.37 7.40
CA LEU A 96 5.00 1.20 6.61
C LEU A 96 5.93 0.02 6.90
N GLY A 97 7.24 0.27 7.03
CA GLY A 97 8.21 -0.76 7.38
C GLY A 97 7.95 -1.39 8.75
N GLN A 98 7.49 -0.62 9.74
CA GLN A 98 7.12 -1.13 11.06
C GLN A 98 5.88 -2.02 11.01
N VAL A 99 4.83 -1.60 10.29
CA VAL A 99 3.59 -2.38 10.17
C VAL A 99 3.76 -3.64 9.33
N LEU A 100 4.64 -3.62 8.35
CA LEU A 100 4.86 -4.75 7.44
C LEU A 100 5.90 -5.76 7.94
N ARG A 101 6.61 -5.48 9.04
CA ARG A 101 7.58 -6.39 9.66
C ARG A 101 7.06 -7.15 10.89
N ASN A 102 5.98 -6.66 11.50
CA ASN A 102 5.24 -7.37 12.54
C ASN A 102 4.24 -8.29 11.86
#